data_AF-A0A349EBJ7-F1
#
_entry.id   AF-A0A349EBJ7-F1
#
_cell.length_a   1.000
_cell.length_b   1.000
_cell.length_c   1.000
_cell.angle_alpha   90.00
_cell.angle_beta   90.00
_cell.angle_gamma   90.00
#
_symmetry.space_group_name_H-M   'P 1'
#
loop_
_entity.id
_entity.type
_entity.pdbx_description
1 polymer ?
#
loop_
_entity_poly.entity_id
_entity_poly.type
_entity_poly.pdbx_seq_one_letter_code
_entity_poly.pdbx_strand_id
1 'polypeptide(L)'
;MESIGALNDKRYLTILLFGFCSGFPYVLTGSVLTLWLQETGFSRSTIGFIGAIGTVYAINWMWAPFVDRIKLPVLYRLFGQRRSWILLCQLAIACLLFAIS
;
A
#
# COMPACT_ATOMS: atom_id res chain seq x y z
N MET A 1 25.23 13.28 24.82
CA MET A 1 24.45 14.51 24.58
C MET A 1 24.50 14.98 23.11
N GLU A 2 25.36 14.42 22.26
CA GLU A 2 25.48 14.82 20.84
C GLU A 2 24.36 14.28 19.92
N SER A 3 23.65 13.22 20.33
CA SER A 3 22.65 12.55 19.51
C SER A 3 21.34 13.33 19.33
N ILE A 4 21.01 14.25 20.26
CA ILE A 4 19.76 15.02 20.22
C ILE A 4 19.88 16.22 19.27
N GLY A 5 21.08 16.78 19.13
CA GLY A 5 21.36 17.87 18.19
C GLY A 5 21.25 17.44 16.72
N ALA A 6 21.57 16.17 16.42
CA ALA A 6 21.40 15.60 15.09
C ALA A 6 19.93 15.52 14.64
N LEU A 7 18.98 15.36 15.56
CA LEU A 7 17.54 15.27 15.26
C LEU A 7 16.90 16.59 14.80
N ASN A 8 17.60 17.73 14.97
CA ASN A 8 17.08 19.04 14.59
C ASN A 8 17.24 19.35 13.07
N ASP A 9 17.80 18.43 12.29
CA ASP A 9 17.83 18.57 10.84
C ASP A 9 16.43 18.34 10.24
N LYS A 10 15.99 19.25 9.36
CA LYS A 10 14.73 19.15 8.60
C LYS A 10 14.57 17.79 7.89
N ARG A 11 15.68 17.13 7.57
CA ARG A 11 15.69 15.78 6.97
C ARG A 11 15.07 14.73 7.89
N TYR A 12 15.34 14.77 9.20
CA TYR A 12 14.75 13.81 10.15
C TYR A 12 13.26 14.04 10.32
N LEU A 13 12.81 15.30 10.37
CA LEU A 13 11.38 15.62 10.38
C LEU A 13 10.69 15.15 9.09
N THR A 14 11.33 15.31 7.93
CA THR A 14 10.80 14.82 6.65
C THR A 14 10.66 13.30 6.67
N ILE A 15 11.70 12.58 7.11
CA ILE A 15 11.67 11.11 7.20
C ILE A 15 10.61 10.64 8.20
N LEU A 16 10.46 11.33 9.34
CA LEU A 16 9.45 11.02 10.35
C LEU A 16 8.04 11.22 9.80
N LEU A 17 7.77 12.34 9.12
CA LEU A 17 6.48 12.62 8.49
C LEU A 17 6.19 11.63 7.36
N PHE A 18 7.18 11.28 6.53
CA PHE A 18 7.01 10.24 5.50
C PHE A 18 6.74 8.87 6.11
N GLY A 19 7.45 8.50 7.19
CA GLY A 19 7.22 7.26 7.93
C GLY A 19 5.81 7.23 8.53
N PHE A 20 5.39 8.34 9.15
CA PHE A 20 4.04 8.49 9.69
C PHE A 20 2.97 8.35 8.59
N CYS A 21 3.09 9.11 7.50
CA CYS A 21 2.15 9.06 6.37
C CYS A 21 2.14 7.72 5.63
N SER A 22 3.20 6.92 5.68
CA SER A 22 3.23 5.60 5.01
C SER A 22 2.70 4.47 5.90
N GLY A 23 2.98 4.51 7.21
CA GLY A 23 2.55 3.46 8.14
C GLY A 23 1.15 3.67 8.72
N PHE A 24 0.79 4.93 9.03
CA PHE A 24 -0.45 5.24 9.72
C PHE A 24 -1.70 4.92 8.89
N PRO A 25 -1.80 5.32 7.60
CA PRO A 25 -2.98 5.00 6.80
C PRO A 25 -3.17 3.50 6.62
N TYR A 26 -2.08 2.73 6.49
CA TYR A 26 -2.15 1.27 6.30
C TYR A 26 -2.87 0.58 7.47
N VAL A 27 -2.49 0.92 8.71
CA VAL A 27 -3.13 0.36 9.92
C VAL A 27 -4.56 0.87 10.07
N LEU A 28 -4.78 2.17 9.80
CA LEU A 28 -6.10 2.77 9.88
C LEU A 28 -7.11 2.14 8.93
N THR A 29 -6.74 1.92 7.67
CA THR A 29 -7.65 1.33 6.67
C THR A 29 -8.11 -0.05 7.11
N GLY A 30 -7.22 -0.89 7.66
CA GLY A 30 -7.60 -2.22 8.17
C GLY A 30 -8.56 -2.16 9.37
N SER A 31 -8.28 -1.29 10.33
CA SER A 31 -9.13 -1.10 11.52
C SER A 31 -10.49 -0.51 11.17
N VAL A 32 -10.53 0.54 10.35
CA VAL A 32 -11.78 1.20 9.91
C VAL A 32 -12.64 0.25 9.08
N LEU A 33 -12.03 -0.51 8.15
CA LEU A 33 -12.74 -1.52 7.38
C LEU A 33 -13.37 -2.58 8.29
N THR A 34 -12.62 -3.05 9.29
CA THR A 34 -13.12 -4.03 10.27
C THR A 34 -14.30 -3.48 11.06
N LEU A 35 -14.22 -2.23 11.55
CA LEU A 35 -15.30 -1.57 12.26
C LEU A 35 -16.54 -1.41 11.38
N TRP A 36 -16.37 -0.95 10.14
CA TRP A 36 -17.48 -0.78 9.21
C TRP A 36 -18.18 -2.11 8.86
N LEU A 37 -17.42 -3.19 8.71
CA LEU A 37 -17.98 -4.54 8.51
C LEU A 37 -18.74 -5.04 9.74
N GLN A 38 -18.30 -4.68 10.95
CA GLN A 38 -19.03 -5.01 12.18
C GLN A 38 -20.34 -4.23 12.27
N GLU A 39 -20.32 -2.93 11.95
CA GLU A 39 -21.52 -2.07 11.97
C GLU A 39 -22.56 -2.49 10.93
N THR A 40 -22.13 -2.97 9.77
CA THR A 40 -23.03 -3.50 8.72
C THR A 40 -23.60 -4.89 9.05
N GLY A 41 -23.24 -5.46 10.21
CA GLY A 41 -23.83 -6.71 10.72
C GLY A 41 -23.19 -7.99 10.16
N PHE A 42 -22.02 -7.91 9.51
CA PHE A 42 -21.32 -9.11 9.06
C PHE A 42 -20.84 -9.98 10.24
N SER A 43 -20.89 -11.30 10.07
CA SER A 43 -20.41 -12.24 11.07
C SER A 43 -18.90 -12.13 11.27
N ARG A 44 -18.42 -12.44 12.49
CA ARG A 44 -16.98 -12.49 12.80
C ARG A 44 -16.18 -13.42 11.88
N SER A 45 -16.80 -14.49 11.36
CA SER A 45 -16.19 -15.39 10.38
C SER A 45 -15.96 -14.71 9.02
N THR A 46 -16.91 -13.89 8.56
CA THR A 46 -16.79 -13.15 7.28
C THR A 46 -15.71 -12.08 7.36
N ILE A 47 -15.60 -11.40 8.51
CA ILE A 47 -14.52 -10.44 8.77
C ILE A 47 -13.15 -11.14 8.77
N GLY A 48 -13.06 -12.31 9.39
CA GLY A 48 -11.85 -13.14 9.35
C GLY A 48 -11.46 -13.55 7.92
N PHE A 49 -12.45 -13.83 7.07
CA PHE A 49 -12.22 -14.12 5.65
C PHE A 49 -11.69 -12.91 4.89
N ILE A 50 -12.19 -11.70 5.15
CA ILE A 50 -11.64 -10.45 4.59
C ILE A 50 -10.19 -10.24 5.07
N GLY A 51 -9.89 -10.61 6.31
CA GLY A 51 -8.52 -10.65 6.84
C GLY A 51 -7.56 -11.53 6.04
N ALA A 52 -8.05 -12.55 5.31
CA ALA A 52 -7.23 -13.39 4.44
C ALA A 52 -6.61 -12.61 3.27
N ILE A 53 -7.09 -11.41 2.94
CA ILE A 53 -6.41 -10.49 2.01
C ILE A 53 -4.99 -10.17 2.53
N GLY A 54 -4.75 -10.17 3.84
CA GLY A 54 -3.42 -10.05 4.42
C GLY A 54 -2.45 -11.17 4.00
N THR A 55 -2.94 -12.34 3.62
CA THR A 55 -2.12 -13.42 3.04
C THR A 55 -1.57 -13.03 1.67
N VAL A 56 -2.32 -12.24 0.90
CA VAL A 56 -1.84 -11.59 -0.32
C VAL A 56 -0.81 -10.49 -0.01
N TYR A 57 -0.59 -10.08 1.23
CA TYR A 57 0.62 -9.29 1.55
C TYR A 57 1.80 -10.18 1.93
N ALA A 58 1.54 -11.30 2.61
CA ALA A 58 2.57 -12.24 3.03
C ALA A 58 3.32 -12.90 1.86
N ILE A 59 2.66 -13.05 0.70
CA ILE A 59 3.24 -13.71 -0.48
C ILE A 59 3.93 -12.68 -1.42
N ASN A 60 4.23 -11.46 -0.94
CA ASN A 60 4.84 -10.38 -1.74
C ASN A 60 6.13 -10.73 -2.46
N TRP A 61 6.92 -11.61 -1.86
CA TRP A 61 8.15 -12.13 -2.44
C TRP A 61 7.91 -12.90 -3.74
N MET A 62 6.73 -13.50 -3.93
CA MET A 62 6.41 -14.33 -5.08
C MET A 62 6.16 -13.50 -6.34
N TRP A 63 5.44 -12.37 -6.23
CA TRP A 63 5.22 -11.48 -7.39
C TRP A 63 6.29 -10.42 -7.56
N ALA A 64 7.13 -10.15 -6.56
CA ALA A 64 8.30 -9.28 -6.70
C ALA A 64 9.14 -9.59 -7.97
N PRO A 65 9.56 -10.85 -8.26
CA PRO A 65 10.32 -11.16 -9.47
C PRO A 65 9.51 -10.98 -10.76
N PHE A 66 8.19 -11.15 -10.74
CA PHE A 66 7.35 -10.90 -11.92
C PHE A 66 7.31 -9.40 -12.24
N VAL A 67 7.06 -8.57 -11.24
CA VAL A 67 7.06 -7.10 -11.36
C VAL A 67 8.45 -6.59 -11.79
N ASP A 68 9.52 -7.17 -11.25
CA ASP A 68 10.90 -6.77 -11.55
C ASP A 68 11.49 -7.39 -12.83
N ARG A 69 10.85 -8.38 -13.47
CA ARG A 69 11.32 -8.92 -14.77
C ARG A 69 10.46 -8.51 -15.96
N ILE A 70 9.17 -8.26 -15.76
CA ILE A 70 8.26 -7.86 -16.82
C ILE A 70 8.44 -6.36 -17.07
N LYS A 71 9.10 -6.04 -18.18
CA LYS A 71 9.31 -4.66 -18.64
C LYS A 71 8.15 -4.27 -19.56
N LEU A 72 7.30 -3.35 -19.12
CA LEU A 72 6.20 -2.79 -19.92
C LEU A 72 6.78 -1.89 -21.02
N PRO A 73 6.74 -2.28 -22.32
CA PRO A 73 7.57 -1.64 -23.35
C PRO A 73 7.26 -0.16 -23.60
N VAL A 74 6.01 0.28 -23.39
CA VAL A 74 5.59 1.69 -23.60
C VAL A 74 5.87 2.56 -22.38
N LEU A 75 5.48 2.09 -21.18
CA LEU A 75 5.61 2.85 -19.94
C LEU A 75 7.06 2.85 -19.39
N TYR A 76 7.80 1.75 -19.57
CA TYR A 76 9.18 1.59 -19.10
C TYR A 76 10.13 2.62 -19.70
N ARG A 77 9.92 2.98 -20.98
CA ARG A 77 10.79 3.91 -21.71
C ARG A 77 10.60 5.37 -21.25
N LEU A 78 9.43 5.71 -20.72
CA LEU A 78 9.07 7.07 -20.28
C LEU A 78 9.30 7.29 -18.77
N PHE A 79 9.01 6.29 -17.92
CA PHE A 79 9.01 6.47 -16.46
C PHE A 79 9.94 5.50 -15.70
N GLY A 80 10.57 4.55 -16.39
CA GLY A 80 11.37 3.48 -15.76
C GLY A 80 10.50 2.38 -15.14
N GLN A 81 11.14 1.36 -14.57
CA GLN A 81 10.46 0.12 -14.20
C GLN A 81 9.46 0.25 -13.05
N ARG A 82 9.90 0.84 -11.93
CA ARG A 82 9.07 0.92 -10.71
C ARG A 82 7.85 1.83 -10.90
N ARG A 83 8.04 2.99 -11.53
CA ARG A 83 6.95 3.96 -11.75
C ARG A 83 5.92 3.45 -12.75
N SER A 84 6.35 2.69 -13.76
CA SER A 84 5.44 2.07 -14.73
C SER A 84 4.46 1.11 -14.07
N TRP A 85 4.95 0.29 -13.15
CA TRP A 85 4.12 -0.65 -12.40
C TRP A 85 3.18 0.05 -11.42
N ILE A 86 3.65 1.11 -10.74
CA ILE A 86 2.79 1.93 -9.88
C ILE A 86 1.63 2.54 -10.69
N LEU A 87 1.92 3.13 -11.85
CA LEU A 87 0.90 3.71 -12.73
C LEU A 87 -0.08 2.65 -13.25
N LEU A 88 0.41 1.47 -13.65
CA LEU A 88 -0.45 0.37 -14.10
C LEU A 88 -1.39 -0.08 -12.98
N CYS A 89 -0.87 -0.28 -11.78
CA CYS A 89 -1.70 -0.66 -10.63
C CYS A 89 -2.73 0.42 -10.28
N GLN A 90 -2.35 1.70 -10.32
CA GLN A 90 -3.28 2.81 -10.09
C GLN A 90 -4.41 2.84 -11.12
N LEU A 91 -4.09 2.69 -12.40
CA LEU A 91 -5.09 2.62 -13.47
C LEU A 91 -5.99 1.39 -13.33
N ALA A 92 -5.42 0.23 -13.01
CA ALA A 92 -6.19 -0.99 -12.78
C ALA A 92 -7.19 -0.82 -11.63
N ILE A 93 -6.76 -0.23 -10.50
CA ILE A 93 -7.65 0.08 -9.36
C ILE A 93 -8.74 1.08 -9.79
N ALA A 94 -8.38 2.14 -10.50
CA ALA A 94 -9.34 3.13 -10.98
C ALA A 94 -10.39 2.52 -11.92
N CYS A 95 -9.97 1.66 -12.86
CA CYS A 95 -10.88 0.94 -13.75
C CYS A 95 -11.80 -0.03 -12.99
N LEU A 96 -11.28 -0.76 -12.00
CA LEU A 96 -12.07 -1.65 -11.17
C LEU A 96 -13.12 -0.88 -10.34
N LEU A 97 -12.72 0.26 -9.76
CA LEU A 97 -13.65 1.13 -9.04
C LEU A 97 -14.74 1.66 -9.96
N PHE A 98 -14.37 2.11 -11.17
CA PHE A 98 -15.32 2.57 -12.18
C PHE A 98 -16.26 1.47 -12.68
N ALA A 99 -15.81 0.20 -12.69
CA ALA A 99 -16.64 -0.92 -13.08
C ALA A 99 -17.64 -1.34 -11.98
N ILE A 100 -17.34 -1.05 -10.71
CA ILE A 100 -18.20 -1.36 -9.56
C ILE A 100 -19.22 -0.25 -9.29
N SER A 101 -18.88 1.01 -9.63
CA SER A 101 -19.77 2.18 -9.53
C SER A 101 -20.85 2.18 -10.61
#